data_AF-A0A3D6BQ96-F1
#
_entry.id   AF-A0A3D6BQ96-F1
#
_cell.length_a   1.000
_cell.length_b   1.000
_cell.length_c   1.000
_cell.angle_alpha   90.00
_cell.angle_beta   90.00
_cell.angle_gamma   90.00
#
_symmetry.space_group_name_H-M   'P 1'
#
loop_
_entity.id
_entity.type
_entity.pdbx_description
1 polymer ?
#
loop_
_entity_poly.entity_id
_entity_poly.type
_entity_poly.pdbx_seq_one_letter_code
_entity_poly.pdbx_strand_id
1 'polypeptide(L)'
;FSALGGFKGVVYTDFILFFTAMAGALGAAYYLVGLPEVGGLEALLQHENVVGKLNILPDFSNTEALITLLIIPLAVQWWSSWYPGAEPGGGGYIAQRMLAAKNENHAIGATFFFNIMHYALRPWPWIIVALASLVVFPDIASIHKAFPLVAEDKLGHDLAYSAMLTKLPSGLLGLVLASLVAAYMSTISTHLNWGASYVVNDFY
;
A
#
# COMPACT_ATOMS: atom_id res chain seq x y z
N PHE A 1 -4.68 -22.48 -0.84
CA PHE A 1 -4.46 -22.51 -2.31
C PHE A 1 -3.02 -22.84 -2.67
N SER A 2 -2.03 -22.27 -1.99
CA SER A 2 -0.59 -22.54 -2.25
C SER A 2 -0.23 -24.04 -2.18
N ALA A 3 -0.78 -24.79 -1.22
CA ALA A 3 -0.56 -26.23 -1.09
C ALA A 3 -1.14 -27.09 -2.23
N LEU A 4 -2.22 -26.66 -2.88
CA LEU A 4 -2.91 -27.42 -3.94
C LEU A 4 -2.57 -26.94 -5.35
N GLY A 5 -2.25 -25.65 -5.51
CA GLY A 5 -2.02 -25.02 -6.82
C GLY A 5 -0.56 -24.73 -7.15
N GLY A 6 0.35 -24.89 -6.18
CA GLY A 6 1.76 -24.54 -6.32
C GLY A 6 1.97 -23.09 -6.78
N PHE A 7 3.13 -22.81 -7.36
CA PHE A 7 3.51 -21.47 -7.84
C PHE A 7 2.52 -20.90 -8.87
N LYS A 8 2.06 -21.71 -9.83
CA LYS A 8 1.11 -21.28 -10.87
C LYS A 8 -0.23 -20.83 -10.29
N GLY A 9 -0.73 -21.56 -9.28
CA GLY A 9 -1.94 -21.19 -8.55
C GLY A 9 -1.79 -19.83 -7.85
N VAL A 10 -0.65 -19.60 -7.19
CA VAL A 10 -0.34 -18.32 -6.53
C VAL A 10 -0.36 -17.16 -7.51
N VAL A 11 0.28 -17.31 -8.69
CA VAL A 11 0.34 -16.25 -9.70
C VAL A 11 -1.06 -15.86 -10.21
N TYR A 12 -1.93 -16.83 -10.51
CA TYR A 12 -3.28 -16.52 -10.97
C TYR A 12 -4.14 -15.88 -9.88
N THR A 13 -4.04 -16.37 -8.64
CA THR A 13 -4.78 -15.75 -7.54
C THR A 13 -4.33 -14.33 -7.31
N ASP A 14 -3.02 -14.06 -7.31
CA ASP A 14 -2.49 -12.71 -7.10
C ASP A 14 -2.96 -11.71 -8.16
N PHE A 15 -3.09 -12.15 -9.42
CA PHE A 15 -3.63 -11.32 -10.49
C PHE A 15 -5.05 -10.84 -10.15
N ILE A 16 -5.94 -11.76 -9.76
CA ILE A 16 -7.33 -11.42 -9.41
C ILE A 16 -7.35 -10.54 -8.15
N LEU A 17 -6.62 -10.94 -7.10
CA LEU A 17 -6.57 -10.23 -5.83
C LEU A 17 -6.06 -8.79 -6.00
N PHE A 18 -5.09 -8.56 -6.88
CA PHE A 18 -4.59 -7.22 -7.19
C PHE A 18 -5.69 -6.32 -7.77
N PHE A 19 -6.41 -6.77 -8.80
CA PHE A 19 -7.45 -5.94 -9.42
C PHE A 19 -8.65 -5.74 -8.49
N THR A 20 -9.04 -6.76 -7.72
CA THR A 20 -10.04 -6.61 -6.67
C THR A 20 -9.61 -5.56 -5.65
N ALA A 21 -8.33 -5.58 -5.24
CA ALA A 21 -7.82 -4.60 -4.30
C ALA A 21 -7.73 -3.19 -4.85
N MET A 22 -7.28 -3.04 -6.09
CA MET A 22 -7.26 -1.75 -6.77
C MET A 22 -8.67 -1.18 -6.94
N ALA A 23 -9.65 -1.99 -7.33
CA ALA A 23 -11.04 -1.55 -7.45
C ALA A 23 -11.61 -1.07 -6.11
N GLY A 24 -11.37 -1.81 -5.02
CA GLY A 24 -11.78 -1.41 -3.68
C GLY A 24 -11.14 -0.10 -3.24
N ALA A 25 -9.82 0.04 -3.42
CA ALA A 25 -9.08 1.24 -3.02
C ALA A 25 -9.48 2.47 -3.84
N LEU A 26 -9.63 2.34 -5.16
CA LEU A 26 -10.09 3.41 -6.05
C LEU A 26 -11.53 3.82 -5.74
N GLY A 27 -12.41 2.85 -5.51
CA GLY A 27 -13.80 3.11 -5.12
C GLY A 27 -13.88 3.87 -3.80
N ALA A 28 -13.09 3.46 -2.80
CA ALA A 28 -12.99 4.16 -1.52
C ALA A 28 -12.50 5.60 -1.69
N ALA A 29 -11.41 5.81 -2.43
CA ALA A 29 -10.86 7.14 -2.68
C ALA A 29 -11.86 8.05 -3.41
N TYR A 30 -12.51 7.53 -4.46
CA TYR A 30 -13.53 8.27 -5.21
C TYR A 30 -14.70 8.69 -4.31
N TYR A 31 -15.24 7.76 -3.51
CA TYR A 31 -16.35 8.06 -2.62
C TYR A 31 -15.97 9.06 -1.53
N LEU A 32 -14.81 8.86 -0.88
CA LEU A 32 -14.36 9.68 0.24
C LEU A 32 -14.03 11.12 -0.17
N VAL A 33 -13.45 11.30 -1.35
CA VAL A 33 -13.21 12.64 -1.91
C VAL A 33 -14.53 13.33 -2.27
N GLY A 34 -15.55 12.56 -2.68
CA GLY A 34 -16.88 13.06 -2.98
C GLY A 34 -17.76 13.36 -1.76
N LEU A 35 -17.25 13.16 -0.54
CA LEU A 35 -17.99 13.52 0.67
C LEU A 35 -18.28 15.03 0.69
N PRO A 36 -19.47 15.46 1.17
CA PRO A 36 -19.81 16.88 1.27
C PRO A 36 -18.80 17.68 2.09
N GLU A 37 -18.20 17.07 3.12
CA GLU A 37 -17.17 17.72 3.94
C GLU A 37 -15.85 17.94 3.17
N VAL A 38 -15.53 17.09 2.19
CA VAL A 38 -14.29 17.18 1.39
C VAL A 38 -14.50 18.04 0.14
N GLY A 39 -15.65 17.93 -0.51
CA GLY A 39 -16.04 18.82 -1.61
C GLY A 39 -15.36 18.51 -2.96
N GLY A 40 -14.81 17.31 -3.14
CA GLY A 40 -14.14 16.91 -4.39
C GLY A 40 -12.63 17.13 -4.37
N LEU A 41 -11.96 16.72 -5.46
CA LEU A 41 -10.49 16.70 -5.53
C LEU A 41 -9.89 18.12 -5.54
N GLU A 42 -10.53 19.06 -6.24
CA GLU A 42 -10.06 20.45 -6.31
C GLU A 42 -10.13 21.13 -4.94
N ALA A 43 -11.26 21.01 -4.25
CA ALA A 43 -11.43 21.54 -2.89
C ALA A 43 -10.44 20.90 -1.91
N LEU A 44 -10.23 19.58 -2.03
CA LEU A 44 -9.26 18.85 -1.21
C LEU A 44 -7.84 19.43 -1.35
N LEU A 45 -7.37 19.66 -2.57
CA LEU A 45 -6.01 20.16 -2.81
C LEU A 45 -5.81 21.61 -2.38
N GLN A 46 -6.88 22.39 -2.29
CA GLN A 46 -6.87 23.79 -1.84
C GLN A 46 -7.12 23.93 -0.34
N HIS A 47 -7.54 22.87 0.35
CA HIS A 47 -7.88 22.89 1.76
C HIS A 47 -6.67 23.28 2.63
N GLU A 48 -6.87 24.12 3.65
CA GLU A 48 -5.80 24.67 4.51
C GLU A 48 -4.94 23.59 5.17
N ASN A 49 -5.55 22.50 5.64
CA ASN A 49 -4.86 21.35 6.23
C ASN A 49 -4.06 20.51 5.22
N VAL A 50 -4.32 20.66 3.92
CA VAL A 50 -3.76 19.81 2.85
C VAL A 50 -2.72 20.54 2.03
N VAL A 51 -2.93 21.81 1.68
CA VAL A 51 -2.07 22.56 0.74
C VAL A 51 -0.60 22.57 1.17
N GLY A 52 -0.33 22.67 2.47
CA GLY A 52 1.03 22.63 3.03
C GLY A 52 1.67 21.23 3.08
N LYS A 53 0.94 20.17 2.70
CA LYS A 53 1.35 18.76 2.75
C LYS A 53 1.53 18.15 1.36
N LEU A 54 1.38 18.92 0.28
CA LEU A 54 1.47 18.44 -1.11
C LEU A 54 2.91 18.37 -1.65
N ASN A 55 3.89 18.88 -0.91
CA ASN A 55 5.28 18.89 -1.34
C ASN A 55 5.83 17.45 -1.45
N ILE A 56 6.38 17.12 -2.62
CA ILE A 56 7.00 15.82 -2.89
C ILE A 56 8.39 15.71 -2.24
N LEU A 57 9.09 16.84 -2.11
CA LEU A 57 10.40 16.91 -1.47
C LEU A 57 10.26 17.52 -0.07
N PRO A 58 11.13 17.12 0.88
CA PRO A 58 11.16 17.77 2.19
C PRO A 58 11.61 19.24 2.05
N ASP A 59 11.31 20.03 3.08
CA ASP A 59 11.85 21.37 3.21
C ASP A 59 13.37 21.30 3.42
N PHE A 60 14.14 21.86 2.48
CA PHE A 60 15.60 21.87 2.52
C PHE A 60 16.17 22.76 3.63
N SER A 61 15.37 23.65 4.22
CA SER A 61 15.76 24.41 5.40
C SER A 61 15.66 23.59 6.70
N ASN A 62 14.87 22.51 6.70
CA ASN A 62 14.75 21.59 7.83
C ASN A 62 15.72 20.42 7.68
N THR A 63 16.87 20.51 8.36
CA THR A 63 17.92 19.48 8.30
C THR A 63 17.44 18.11 8.76
N GLU A 64 16.58 18.03 9.78
CA GLU A 64 16.03 16.76 10.26
C GLU A 64 15.15 16.10 9.19
N ALA A 65 14.23 16.87 8.60
CA ALA A 65 13.36 16.38 7.52
C ALA A 65 14.18 15.97 6.28
N LEU A 66 15.20 16.75 5.92
CA LEU A 66 16.09 16.43 4.81
C LEU A 66 16.84 15.12 5.05
N ILE A 67 17.41 14.94 6.24
CA ILE A 67 18.13 13.72 6.60
C ILE A 67 17.20 12.52 6.60
N THR A 68 16.04 12.63 7.25
CA THR A 68 15.12 11.51 7.48
C THR A 68 14.33 11.11 6.23
N LEU A 69 13.84 12.07 5.45
CA LEU A 69 12.95 11.81 4.32
C LEU A 69 13.66 11.70 2.97
N LEU A 70 14.89 12.23 2.83
CA LEU A 70 15.64 12.21 1.58
C LEU A 70 16.98 11.48 1.69
N ILE A 71 17.86 11.92 2.59
CA ILE A 71 19.25 11.41 2.65
C ILE A 71 19.28 9.95 3.09
N ILE A 72 18.65 9.58 4.21
CA ILE A 72 18.64 8.20 4.70
C ILE A 72 18.04 7.24 3.65
N PRO A 73 16.87 7.54 3.06
CA PRO A 73 16.32 6.72 1.98
C PRO A 73 17.28 6.48 0.81
N LEU A 74 17.93 7.55 0.32
CA LEU A 74 18.80 7.50 -0.87
C LEU A 74 20.24 7.07 -0.59
N ALA A 75 20.76 7.23 0.63
CA ALA A 75 22.14 6.91 0.96
C ALA A 75 22.27 5.52 1.60
N VAL A 76 21.23 5.05 2.30
CA VAL A 76 21.30 3.83 3.13
C VAL A 76 20.13 2.89 2.81
N GLN A 77 18.90 3.36 2.97
CA GLN A 77 17.73 2.47 2.98
C GLN A 77 17.54 1.72 1.65
N TRP A 78 17.82 2.34 0.51
CA TRP A 78 17.62 1.68 -0.79
C TRP A 78 18.49 0.44 -1.03
N TRP A 79 19.63 0.28 -0.33
CA TRP A 79 20.48 -0.91 -0.44
C TRP A 79 20.55 -1.72 0.86
N SER A 80 20.28 -1.11 2.00
CA SER A 80 20.38 -1.76 3.33
C SER A 80 19.04 -2.30 3.83
N SER A 81 17.92 -1.98 3.17
CA SER A 81 16.61 -2.51 3.58
C SER A 81 16.38 -3.89 2.98
N TRP A 82 15.83 -4.78 3.80
CA TRP A 82 15.32 -6.05 3.36
C TRP A 82 13.79 -6.00 3.48
N TYR A 83 13.13 -5.73 2.37
CA TYR A 83 11.68 -5.75 2.27
C TYR A 83 11.27 -6.86 1.28
N PRO A 84 10.52 -7.88 1.72
CA PRO A 84 10.07 -8.97 0.87
C PRO A 84 9.40 -8.48 -0.44
N GLY A 85 10.01 -8.78 -1.60
CA GLY A 85 9.52 -8.38 -2.91
C GLY A 85 9.94 -6.98 -3.34
N ALA A 86 10.88 -6.36 -2.62
CA ALA A 86 11.50 -5.09 -2.97
C ALA A 86 12.99 -5.07 -2.55
N GLU A 87 13.62 -6.24 -2.40
CA GLU A 87 15.01 -6.31 -2.00
C GLU A 87 15.90 -5.69 -3.09
N PRO A 88 16.92 -4.90 -2.70
CA PRO A 88 17.73 -4.12 -3.63
C PRO A 88 18.47 -4.95 -4.69
N GLY A 89 18.75 -6.22 -4.38
CA GLY A 89 19.42 -7.17 -5.28
C GLY A 89 18.47 -8.10 -6.07
N GLY A 90 17.15 -7.90 -5.99
CA GLY A 90 16.16 -8.83 -6.51
C GLY A 90 15.93 -9.98 -5.53
N GLY A 91 14.93 -9.83 -4.66
CA GLY A 91 14.55 -10.85 -3.70
C GLY A 91 14.12 -12.17 -4.31
N GLY A 92 14.17 -13.23 -3.51
CA GLY A 92 13.90 -14.58 -3.99
C GLY A 92 12.52 -14.76 -4.64
N TYR A 93 11.49 -14.01 -4.23
CA TYR A 93 10.16 -14.06 -4.86
C TYR A 93 10.12 -13.38 -6.25
N ILE A 94 10.80 -12.24 -6.41
CA ILE A 94 10.89 -11.56 -7.71
C ILE A 94 11.74 -12.41 -8.65
N ALA A 95 12.88 -12.94 -8.17
CA ALA A 95 13.74 -13.83 -8.95
C ALA A 95 12.97 -15.07 -9.42
N GLN A 96 12.18 -15.70 -8.53
CA GLN A 96 11.33 -16.84 -8.89
C GLN A 96 10.32 -16.50 -10.00
N ARG A 97 9.71 -15.31 -9.97
CA ARG A 97 8.79 -14.84 -11.03
C ARG A 97 9.51 -14.52 -12.33
N MET A 98 10.71 -13.94 -12.28
CA MET A 98 11.54 -13.66 -13.45
C MET A 98 12.00 -14.96 -14.13
N LEU A 99 12.46 -15.93 -13.35
CA LEU A 99 12.92 -17.24 -13.85
C LEU A 99 11.77 -18.11 -14.39
N ALA A 100 10.55 -17.92 -13.88
CA ALA A 100 9.36 -18.58 -14.39
C ALA A 100 8.78 -17.92 -15.66
N ALA A 101 9.32 -16.77 -16.08
CA ALA A 101 8.90 -16.11 -17.32
C ALA A 101 9.36 -16.90 -18.54
N LYS A 102 8.62 -16.76 -19.65
CA LYS A 102 8.89 -17.52 -20.90
C LYS A 102 10.30 -17.27 -21.46
N ASN A 103 10.80 -16.04 -21.33
CA ASN A 103 12.14 -15.62 -21.74
C ASN A 103 12.48 -14.29 -21.07
N GLU A 104 13.72 -13.84 -21.26
CA GLU A 104 14.27 -12.61 -20.68
C GLU A 104 13.41 -11.36 -20.98
N ASN A 105 12.97 -11.18 -22.23
CA ASN A 105 12.11 -10.05 -22.59
C ASN A 105 10.78 -10.04 -21.82
N HIS A 106 10.20 -11.22 -21.56
CA HIS A 106 8.99 -11.31 -20.73
C HIS A 106 9.29 -11.03 -19.25
N ALA A 107 10.44 -11.48 -18.74
CA ALA A 107 10.87 -11.19 -17.37
C ALA A 107 11.06 -9.68 -17.16
N ILE A 108 11.79 -9.01 -18.06
CA ILE A 108 12.00 -7.56 -18.05
C ILE A 108 10.67 -6.82 -18.12
N GLY A 109 9.81 -7.18 -19.07
CA GLY A 109 8.49 -6.57 -19.23
C GLY A 109 7.60 -6.73 -17.98
N ALA A 110 7.60 -7.92 -17.38
CA ALA A 110 6.85 -8.18 -16.15
C ALA A 110 7.37 -7.35 -14.97
N THR A 111 8.70 -7.22 -14.83
CA THR A 111 9.32 -6.41 -13.77
C THR A 111 9.03 -4.93 -13.93
N PHE A 112 9.07 -4.38 -15.14
CA PHE A 112 8.65 -2.99 -15.39
C PHE A 112 7.17 -2.77 -15.09
N PHE A 113 6.31 -3.68 -15.55
CA PHE A 113 4.89 -3.63 -15.27
C PHE A 113 4.61 -3.64 -13.76
N PHE A 114 5.27 -4.50 -13.02
CA PHE A 114 5.20 -4.54 -11.56
C PHE A 114 5.58 -3.20 -10.94
N ASN A 115 6.70 -2.60 -11.34
CA ASN A 115 7.14 -1.31 -10.77
C ASN A 115 6.12 -0.19 -11.01
N ILE A 116 5.57 -0.09 -12.21
CA ILE A 116 4.53 0.90 -12.53
C ILE A 116 3.29 0.66 -11.68
N MET A 117 2.78 -0.58 -11.66
CA MET A 117 1.56 -0.90 -10.92
C MET A 117 1.73 -0.72 -9.41
N HIS A 118 2.85 -1.19 -8.85
CA HIS A 118 3.09 -1.26 -7.42
C HIS A 118 3.51 0.08 -6.81
N TYR A 119 4.40 0.82 -7.47
CA TYR A 119 4.97 2.07 -6.96
C TYR A 119 4.32 3.31 -7.54
N ALA A 120 4.00 3.31 -8.85
CA ALA A 120 3.48 4.52 -9.49
C ALA A 120 1.95 4.64 -9.40
N LEU A 121 1.19 3.54 -9.40
CA LEU A 121 -0.28 3.58 -9.44
C LEU A 121 -0.94 3.24 -8.11
N ARG A 122 -0.58 2.09 -7.52
CA ARG A 122 -1.23 1.57 -6.32
C ARG A 122 -1.23 2.50 -5.10
N PRO A 123 -0.20 3.32 -4.81
CA PRO A 123 -0.20 4.15 -3.61
C PRO A 123 -1.21 5.31 -3.66
N TRP A 124 -1.55 5.81 -4.85
CA TRP A 124 -2.36 7.02 -5.01
C TRP A 124 -3.74 6.97 -4.34
N PRO A 125 -4.54 5.89 -4.47
CA PRO A 125 -5.80 5.79 -3.74
C PRO A 125 -5.63 5.97 -2.23
N TRP A 126 -4.58 5.42 -1.63
CA TRP A 126 -4.31 5.57 -0.20
C TRP A 126 -3.84 6.98 0.15
N ILE A 127 -2.98 7.59 -0.67
CA ILE A 127 -2.54 8.98 -0.50
C ILE A 127 -3.75 9.91 -0.54
N ILE A 128 -4.65 9.74 -1.51
CA ILE A 128 -5.86 10.55 -1.65
C ILE A 128 -6.77 10.41 -0.41
N VAL A 129 -6.96 9.18 0.08
CA VAL A 129 -7.73 8.95 1.31
C VAL A 129 -7.06 9.58 2.53
N ALA A 130 -5.72 9.52 2.62
CA ALA A 130 -4.97 10.16 3.71
C ALA A 130 -5.12 11.69 3.66
N LEU A 131 -5.04 12.31 2.49
CA LEU A 131 -5.30 13.76 2.34
C LEU A 131 -6.73 14.10 2.74
N ALA A 132 -7.73 13.33 2.29
CA ALA A 132 -9.12 13.53 2.68
C ALA A 132 -9.33 13.38 4.20
N SER A 133 -8.55 12.52 4.85
CA SER A 133 -8.61 12.37 6.30
C SER A 133 -8.17 13.62 7.06
N LEU A 134 -7.28 14.45 6.50
CA LEU A 134 -6.87 15.73 7.10
C LEU A 134 -8.01 16.79 7.10
N VAL A 135 -9.05 16.57 6.30
CA VAL A 135 -10.26 17.41 6.28
C VAL A 135 -11.29 16.90 7.28
N VAL A 136 -11.59 15.59 7.23
CA VAL A 136 -12.65 14.98 8.06
C VAL A 136 -12.19 14.75 9.51
N PHE A 137 -10.91 14.44 9.71
CA PHE A 137 -10.26 14.15 10.98
C PHE A 137 -8.93 14.91 11.09
N PRO A 138 -8.97 16.25 11.27
CA PRO A 138 -7.79 17.11 11.15
C PRO A 138 -6.69 16.82 12.17
N ASP A 139 -7.04 16.24 13.32
CA ASP A 139 -6.09 15.93 14.40
C ASP A 139 -6.47 14.64 15.15
N ILE A 140 -5.57 14.16 16.00
CA ILE A 140 -5.79 12.95 16.82
C ILE A 140 -6.98 13.13 17.77
N ALA A 141 -7.24 14.36 18.25
CA ALA A 141 -8.36 14.62 19.14
C ALA A 141 -9.71 14.43 18.43
N SER A 142 -9.81 14.79 17.16
CA SER A 142 -10.98 14.59 16.30
C SER A 142 -11.24 13.10 16.06
N ILE A 143 -10.18 12.31 15.87
CA ILE A 143 -10.26 10.85 15.76
C ILE A 143 -10.74 10.26 17.09
N HIS A 144 -10.14 10.65 18.21
CA HIS A 144 -10.52 10.15 19.53
C HIS A 144 -11.97 10.51 19.88
N LYS A 145 -12.43 11.71 19.53
CA LYS A 145 -13.83 12.13 19.70
C LYS A 145 -14.80 11.25 18.91
N ALA A 146 -14.43 10.86 17.69
CA ALA A 146 -15.24 9.97 16.86
C ALA A 146 -15.19 8.51 17.33
N PHE A 147 -14.06 8.08 17.92
CA PHE A 147 -13.82 6.72 18.37
C PHE A 147 -13.34 6.69 19.84
N PRO A 148 -14.20 7.02 20.82
CA PRO A 148 -13.81 7.18 22.22
C PRO A 148 -13.43 5.87 22.93
N LEU A 149 -13.67 4.72 22.28
CA LEU A 149 -13.34 3.39 22.82
C LEU A 149 -11.95 2.89 22.38
N VAL A 150 -11.25 3.64 21.51
CA VAL A 150 -9.90 3.29 21.08
C VAL A 150 -8.93 3.58 22.23
N ALA A 151 -8.13 2.58 22.58
CA ALA A 151 -7.12 2.72 23.62
C ALA A 151 -6.08 3.80 23.25
N GLU A 152 -5.60 4.55 24.25
CA GLU A 152 -4.67 5.67 24.02
C GLU A 152 -3.37 5.24 23.32
N ASP A 153 -2.89 4.02 23.56
CA ASP A 153 -1.69 3.48 22.90
C ASP A 153 -1.90 3.15 21.42
N LYS A 154 -3.15 3.17 20.93
CA LYS A 154 -3.54 2.98 19.53
C LYS A 154 -4.01 4.28 18.86
N LEU A 155 -4.08 5.39 19.62
CA LEU A 155 -4.38 6.70 19.06
C LEU A 155 -3.12 7.25 18.36
N GLY A 156 -3.11 7.18 17.04
CA GLY A 156 -2.04 7.71 16.21
C GLY A 156 -2.54 8.08 14.82
N HIS A 157 -1.67 8.71 14.02
CA HIS A 157 -2.00 9.12 12.65
C HIS A 157 -2.38 7.93 11.75
N ASP A 158 -1.86 6.74 12.03
CA ASP A 158 -2.15 5.52 11.26
C ASP A 158 -3.63 5.11 11.32
N LEU A 159 -4.37 5.55 12.35
CA LEU A 159 -5.80 5.25 12.48
C LEU A 159 -6.67 6.02 11.48
N ALA A 160 -6.14 7.10 10.89
CA ALA A 160 -6.89 7.96 9.99
C ALA A 160 -7.46 7.22 8.79
N TYR A 161 -6.72 6.27 8.21
CA TYR A 161 -7.23 5.45 7.10
C TYR A 161 -8.43 4.60 7.52
N SER A 162 -8.30 3.85 8.61
CA SER A 162 -9.39 3.02 9.15
C SER A 162 -10.61 3.85 9.56
N ALA A 163 -10.38 5.02 10.16
CA ALA A 163 -11.41 6.00 10.49
C ALA A 163 -12.17 6.48 9.25
N MET A 164 -11.47 6.76 8.15
CA MET A 164 -12.11 7.13 6.89
C MET A 164 -12.96 6.00 6.30
N LEU A 165 -12.53 4.74 6.43
CA LEU A 165 -13.32 3.61 5.92
C LEU A 165 -14.70 3.50 6.58
N THR A 166 -14.88 3.97 7.82
CA THR A 166 -16.20 3.95 8.48
C THR A 166 -17.20 4.91 7.85
N LYS A 167 -16.76 5.83 6.98
CA LYS A 167 -17.63 6.73 6.20
C LYS A 167 -18.16 6.10 4.92
N LEU A 168 -17.65 4.92 4.53
CA LEU A 168 -18.10 4.23 3.33
C LEU A 168 -19.48 3.59 3.52
N PRO A 169 -20.31 3.50 2.47
CA PRO A 169 -21.56 2.75 2.51
C PRO A 169 -21.25 1.25 2.66
N SER A 170 -22.17 0.51 3.26
CA SER A 170 -21.97 -0.91 3.64
C SER A 170 -21.47 -1.80 2.50
N GLY A 171 -21.98 -1.61 1.27
CA GLY A 171 -21.53 -2.37 0.09
C GLY A 171 -20.06 -2.11 -0.27
N LEU A 172 -19.66 -0.84 -0.33
CA LEU A 172 -18.29 -0.45 -0.65
C LEU A 172 -17.32 -0.78 0.48
N LEU A 173 -17.75 -0.63 1.73
CA LEU A 173 -16.99 -1.07 2.90
C LEU A 173 -16.70 -2.57 2.83
N GLY A 174 -17.69 -3.39 2.48
CA GLY A 174 -17.50 -4.83 2.29
C GLY A 174 -16.46 -5.16 1.22
N LEU A 175 -16.48 -4.45 0.09
CA LEU A 175 -15.48 -4.61 -0.97
C LEU A 175 -14.07 -4.22 -0.52
N VAL A 176 -13.93 -3.15 0.25
CA VAL A 176 -12.63 -2.72 0.80
C VAL A 176 -12.11 -3.67 1.86
N LEU A 177 -12.98 -4.20 2.73
CA LEU A 177 -12.57 -5.22 3.70
C LEU A 177 -12.15 -6.50 3.00
N ALA A 178 -12.89 -6.94 1.99
CA ALA A 178 -12.52 -8.09 1.17
C ALA A 178 -11.18 -7.87 0.44
N SER A 179 -10.91 -6.65 -0.05
CA SER A 179 -9.62 -6.35 -0.67
C SER A 179 -8.44 -6.35 0.30
N LEU A 180 -8.63 -5.86 1.53
CA LEU A 180 -7.58 -5.90 2.55
C LEU A 180 -7.24 -7.35 2.93
N VAL A 181 -8.27 -8.19 3.09
CA VAL A 181 -8.08 -9.63 3.32
C VAL A 181 -7.38 -10.28 2.11
N ALA A 182 -7.78 -9.94 0.89
CA ALA A 182 -7.14 -10.41 -0.33
C ALA A 182 -5.65 -10.06 -0.40
N ALA A 183 -5.30 -8.81 -0.11
CA ALA A 183 -3.91 -8.34 -0.09
C ALA A 183 -3.07 -9.06 0.99
N TYR A 184 -3.64 -9.25 2.17
CA TYR A 184 -3.01 -10.01 3.25
C TYR A 184 -2.75 -11.47 2.83
N MET A 185 -3.76 -12.13 2.26
CA MET A 185 -3.65 -13.53 1.81
C MET A 185 -2.61 -13.71 0.69
N SER A 186 -2.50 -12.76 -0.25
CA SER A 186 -1.47 -12.76 -1.29
C SER A 186 -0.05 -12.70 -0.68
N THR A 187 0.13 -11.83 0.31
CA THR A 187 1.42 -11.65 1.00
C THR A 187 1.80 -12.92 1.76
N ILE A 188 0.91 -13.47 2.59
CA ILE A 188 1.16 -14.68 3.37
C ILE A 188 1.43 -15.89 2.46
N SER A 189 0.65 -16.06 1.40
CA SER A 189 0.87 -17.15 0.45
C SER A 189 2.24 -17.09 -0.22
N THR A 190 2.68 -15.89 -0.61
CA THR A 190 4.00 -15.68 -1.21
C THR A 190 5.11 -16.05 -0.23
N HIS A 191 4.99 -15.63 1.03
CA HIS A 191 5.96 -15.97 2.08
C HIS A 191 6.02 -17.48 2.34
N LEU A 192 4.87 -18.16 2.43
CA LEU A 192 4.83 -19.60 2.68
C LEU A 192 5.42 -20.40 1.51
N ASN A 193 5.07 -20.06 0.27
CA ASN A 193 5.60 -20.76 -0.91
C ASN A 193 7.12 -20.58 -1.04
N TRP A 194 7.59 -19.36 -0.83
CA TRP A 194 9.01 -19.04 -0.89
C TRP A 194 9.80 -19.70 0.25
N GLY A 195 9.32 -19.59 1.49
CA GLY A 195 9.96 -20.22 2.65
C GLY A 195 10.04 -21.74 2.53
N ALA A 196 8.97 -22.38 2.03
CA ALA A 196 8.98 -23.82 1.77
C ALA A 196 10.00 -24.22 0.69
N SER A 197 10.24 -23.36 -0.30
CA SER A 197 11.21 -23.64 -1.37
C SER A 197 12.65 -23.74 -0.85
N TYR A 198 13.03 -22.98 0.18
CA TYR A 198 14.35 -23.13 0.80
C TYR A 198 14.48 -24.47 1.52
N VAL A 199 13.46 -24.88 2.29
CA VAL A 199 13.50 -26.15 2.99
C VAL A 199 13.65 -27.32 2.02
N VAL A 200 12.94 -27.29 0.90
CA VAL A 200 12.94 -28.38 -0.08
C VAL A 200 14.19 -28.38 -0.97
N ASN A 201 14.68 -27.23 -1.41
CA ASN A 201 15.78 -27.19 -2.39
C ASN A 201 17.17 -27.09 -1.75
N ASP A 202 17.26 -26.54 -0.54
CA ASP A 202 18.56 -26.25 0.09
C ASP A 202 18.91 -27.22 1.22
N PHE A 203 17.91 -27.92 1.80
CA PHE A 203 18.12 -28.79 2.96
C PHE A 203 17.63 -30.24 2.80
N TYR A 204 16.72 -30.54 1.88
CA TYR A 204 16.18 -31.89 1.64
C TYR A 204 16.89 -32.57 0.46
#